data_AF-A0A7W2MZX4-F1
#
_entry.id   AF-A0A7W2MZX4-F1
#
_cell.length_a   1.000
_cell.length_b   1.000
_cell.length_c   1.000
_cell.angle_alpha   90.00
_cell.angle_beta   90.00
_cell.angle_gamma   90.00
#
_symmetry.space_group_name_H-M   'P 1'
#
loop_
_entity.id
_entity.type
_entity.pdbx_description
1 polymer ?
#
loop_
_entity_poly.entity_id
_entity_poly.type
_entity_poly.pdbx_seq_one_letter_code
_entity_poly.pdbx_strand_id
1 'polypeptide(L)'
;MADFKTVLLNKNALKEALSSLKIGDAITAHENLTECMSSIKLPSDELLKMMADQGLSISDFAPSEAPTAPRKPRNNKVENQSFVISDDQPVWVKGRSVSSHRDAGDTIYKYDDLPQKYKAAAEEKVKAG
;
A
#
# COMPACT_ATOMS: atom_id res chain seq x y z
N MET A 1 -18.62 -0.43 -1.73
CA MET A 1 -18.67 -0.23 -0.27
C MET A 1 -17.28 0.22 0.15
N ALA A 2 -17.12 1.41 0.75
CA ALA A 2 -15.80 1.89 1.17
C ALA A 2 -15.20 0.92 2.20
N ASP A 3 -13.91 0.61 2.08
CA ASP A 3 -13.20 -0.25 3.03
C ASP A 3 -13.20 0.40 4.42
N PHE A 4 -13.47 -0.36 5.48
CA PHE A 4 -13.52 0.13 6.87
C PHE A 4 -12.28 0.93 7.25
N LYS A 5 -11.10 0.49 6.80
CA LYS A 5 -9.85 1.20 7.05
C LYS A 5 -9.83 2.58 6.41
N THR A 6 -10.36 2.70 5.19
CA THR A 6 -10.41 3.97 4.47
C THR A 6 -11.40 4.96 5.09
N VAL A 7 -12.49 4.46 5.68
CA VAL A 7 -13.48 5.30 6.38
C VAL A 7 -12.94 5.78 7.72
N LEU A 8 -12.39 4.87 8.55
CA LEU A 8 -11.88 5.22 9.89
C LEU A 8 -10.67 6.16 9.87
N LEU A 9 -9.83 6.09 8.83
CA LEU A 9 -8.65 6.94 8.68
C LEU A 9 -8.91 8.26 7.94
N ASN A 10 -10.14 8.51 7.47
CA ASN A 10 -10.51 9.74 6.77
C ASN A 10 -11.61 10.48 7.52
N LYS A 11 -11.27 11.65 8.07
CA LYS A 11 -12.18 12.50 8.84
C LYS A 11 -13.49 12.82 8.12
N ASN A 12 -13.45 13.07 6.81
CA ASN A 12 -14.64 13.47 6.06
C ASN A 12 -15.55 12.26 5.80
N ALA A 13 -14.96 11.13 5.38
CA ALA A 13 -15.69 9.89 5.17
C ALA A 13 -16.32 9.36 6.47
N LEU A 14 -15.59 9.47 7.59
CA LEU A 14 -16.11 9.09 8.91
C LEU A 14 -17.28 9.96 9.34
N LYS A 15 -17.18 11.29 9.16
CA LYS A 15 -18.28 12.21 9.49
C LYS A 15 -19.53 11.91 8.67
N GLU A 16 -19.37 11.68 7.37
CA GLU A 16 -20.48 11.35 6.48
C GLU A 16 -21.16 10.03 6.90
N ALA A 17 -20.36 8.99 7.17
CA ALA A 17 -20.86 7.71 7.65
C ALA A 17 -21.63 7.85 8.98
N LEU A 18 -21.09 8.57 9.96
CA LEU A 18 -21.76 8.77 11.25
C LEU A 18 -23.03 9.63 11.13
N SER A 19 -23.04 10.63 10.24
CA SER A 19 -24.21 11.49 10.01
C SER A 19 -25.39 10.77 9.34
N SER A 20 -25.11 9.66 8.65
CA SER A 20 -26.11 8.83 7.97
C SER A 20 -26.81 7.83 8.90
N LEU A 21 -26.35 7.71 10.15
CA LEU A 21 -26.91 6.78 11.13
C LEU A 21 -28.26 7.25 11.66
N LYS A 22 -29.12 6.28 11.99
CA LYS A 22 -30.36 6.56 12.74
C LYS A 22 -29.99 6.91 14.18
N ILE A 23 -30.90 7.60 14.88
CA ILE A 23 -30.67 8.11 16.24
C ILE A 23 -30.18 7.01 17.21
N GLY A 24 -30.80 5.83 17.21
CA GLY A 24 -30.38 4.72 18.08
C GLY A 24 -28.97 4.20 17.76
N ASP A 25 -28.65 4.08 16.48
CA ASP A 25 -27.33 3.64 16.01
C ASP A 25 -26.26 4.70 16.29
N ALA A 26 -26.62 5.98 16.21
CA ALA A 26 -25.75 7.10 16.53
C ALA A 26 -25.39 7.15 18.03
N ILE A 27 -26.36 6.87 18.92
CA ILE A 27 -26.11 6.76 20.37
C ILE A 27 -25.13 5.62 20.65
N THR A 28 -25.39 4.45 20.07
CA THR A 28 -24.53 3.26 20.24
C THR A 28 -23.12 3.53 19.70
N ALA A 29 -23.01 4.17 18.54
CA ALA A 29 -21.72 4.57 17.97
C ALA A 29 -20.98 5.57 18.87
N HIS A 30 -21.68 6.53 19.47
CA HIS A 30 -21.11 7.49 20.40
C HIS A 30 -20.56 6.81 21.66
N GLU A 31 -21.32 5.90 22.26
CA GLU A 31 -20.88 5.13 23.45
C GLU A 31 -19.62 4.31 23.14
N ASN A 32 -19.63 3.55 22.04
CA ASN A 32 -18.49 2.75 21.61
C ASN A 32 -17.25 3.62 21.33
N LEU A 33 -17.41 4.75 20.66
CA LEU A 33 -16.30 5.67 20.40
C LEU A 33 -15.76 6.27 21.71
N THR A 34 -16.63 6.64 22.65
CA THR A 34 -16.23 7.20 23.94
C THR A 34 -15.44 6.18 24.77
N GLU A 35 -15.91 4.94 24.83
CA GLU A 35 -15.21 3.85 25.50
C GLU A 35 -13.85 3.57 24.85
N CYS A 36 -13.80 3.51 23.52
CA CYS A 36 -12.55 3.35 22.77
C CYS A 36 -11.57 4.50 23.06
N MET A 37 -12.05 5.75 23.13
CA MET A 37 -11.20 6.92 23.39
C MET A 37 -10.50 6.84 24.76
N SER A 38 -11.14 6.25 25.77
CA SER A 38 -10.50 6.00 27.08
C SER A 38 -9.38 4.95 27.02
N SER A 39 -9.45 4.04 26.04
CA SER A 39 -8.48 2.96 25.82
C SER A 39 -7.31 3.40 24.94
N ILE A 40 -7.51 4.42 24.11
CA ILE A 40 -6.44 5.01 23.29
C ILE A 40 -5.59 5.88 24.22
N LYS A 41 -4.29 5.57 24.31
CA LYS A 41 -3.29 6.32 25.09
C LYS A 41 -2.99 7.68 24.44
N LEU A 42 -4.00 8.52 24.28
CA LEU A 42 -3.81 9.89 23.80
C LEU A 42 -3.06 10.70 24.86
N PRO A 43 -2.13 11.57 24.46
CA PRO A 43 -1.48 12.48 25.39
C PRO A 43 -2.53 13.35 26.07
N SER A 44 -2.50 13.40 27.40
CA SER A 44 -3.37 14.29 28.18
C SER A 44 -3.11 15.76 27.83
N ASP A 45 -4.11 16.61 28.02
CA ASP A 45 -3.98 18.06 27.81
C ASP A 45 -2.83 18.68 28.63
N GLU A 46 -2.57 18.16 29.83
CA GLU A 46 -1.45 18.59 30.68
C GLU A 46 -0.10 18.27 30.04
N LEU A 47 0.06 17.06 29.51
CA LEU A 47 1.26 16.66 28.76
C LEU A 47 1.45 17.50 27.49
N LEU A 48 0.37 17.77 26.74
CA LEU A 48 0.43 18.62 25.55
C LEU A 48 0.88 20.05 25.89
N LYS A 49 0.45 20.57 27.04
CA LYS A 49 0.89 21.87 27.53
C LYS A 49 2.37 21.88 27.92
N MET A 50 2.84 20.87 28.65
CA MET A 50 4.26 20.74 28.99
C MET A 50 5.15 20.59 27.75
N MET A 51 4.70 19.86 26.72
CA MET A 51 5.39 19.76 25.44
C MET A 51 5.47 21.13 24.76
N ALA A 52 4.35 21.86 24.70
CA ALA A 52 4.31 23.20 24.11
C ALA A 52 5.22 24.20 24.86
N ASP A 53 5.28 24.14 26.19
CA ASP A 53 6.16 24.96 27.03
C ASP A 53 7.66 24.67 26.74
N GLN A 54 7.98 23.45 26.32
CA GLN A 54 9.31 23.04 25.87
C GLN A 54 9.55 23.29 24.38
N GLY A 55 8.60 23.92 23.67
CA GLY A 55 8.67 24.18 22.23
C GLY A 55 8.51 22.92 21.37
N LEU A 56 7.97 21.83 21.93
CA LEU A 56 7.72 20.57 21.25
C LEU A 56 6.26 20.49 20.79
N SER A 57 6.07 20.01 19.57
CA SER A 57 4.77 19.73 18.97
C SER A 57 4.61 18.24 18.68
N ILE A 58 3.37 17.75 18.57
CA ILE A 58 3.11 16.35 18.17
C ILE A 58 3.75 16.02 16.82
N SER A 59 3.80 17.00 15.90
CA SER A 59 4.43 16.89 14.59
C SER A 59 5.92 16.56 14.65
N ASP A 60 6.61 16.97 15.71
CA ASP A 60 8.05 16.69 15.87
C ASP A 60 8.34 15.19 16.15
N PHE A 61 7.29 14.44 16.55
CA PHE A 61 7.34 13.00 16.78
C PHE A 61 6.65 12.20 15.68
N ALA A 62 6.06 12.87 14.69
CA ALA A 62 5.54 12.19 13.52
C ALA A 62 6.70 11.46 12.83
N PRO A 63 6.50 10.22 12.33
CA PRO A 63 7.50 9.57 11.51
C PRO A 63 7.88 10.54 10.40
N SER A 64 9.15 10.92 10.34
CA SER A 64 9.66 11.70 9.22
C SER A 64 9.27 10.95 7.97
N GLU A 65 8.44 11.57 7.12
CA GLU A 65 8.32 11.17 5.71
C GLU A 65 9.67 11.49 5.08
N ALA A 66 10.68 10.67 5.41
CA ALA A 66 11.96 10.74 4.75
C ALA A 66 11.63 10.62 3.27
N PRO A 67 12.00 11.61 2.43
CA PRO A 67 11.72 11.53 1.02
C PRO A 67 12.35 10.23 0.54
N THR A 68 11.50 9.29 0.09
CA THR A 68 11.96 8.00 -0.43
C THR A 68 12.90 8.31 -1.57
N ALA A 69 14.20 8.29 -1.31
CA ALA A 69 15.21 8.46 -2.33
C ALA A 69 14.89 7.41 -3.42
N PRO A 70 14.85 7.80 -4.71
CA PRO A 70 14.57 6.85 -5.77
C PRO A 70 15.58 5.71 -5.66
N ARG A 71 15.06 4.50 -5.44
CA ARG A 71 15.91 3.30 -5.30
C ARG A 71 16.76 3.19 -6.56
N LYS A 72 18.08 3.00 -6.38
CA LYS A 72 19.01 2.75 -7.48
C LYS A 72 18.42 1.65 -8.39
N PRO A 73 18.37 1.86 -9.72
CA PRO A 73 17.84 0.86 -10.63
C PRO A 73 18.58 -0.46 -10.44
N ARG A 74 17.83 -1.55 -10.31
CA ARG A 74 18.40 -2.88 -10.13
C ARG A 74 19.01 -3.32 -11.45
N ASN A 75 20.23 -3.84 -11.42
CA ASN A 75 20.83 -4.49 -12.59
C ASN A 75 20.16 -5.86 -12.79
N ASN A 76 19.06 -5.87 -13.53
CA ASN A 76 18.28 -7.07 -13.78
C ASN A 76 18.95 -7.89 -14.89
N LYS A 77 19.55 -9.03 -14.53
CA LYS A 77 20.08 -10.00 -15.51
C LYS A 77 18.91 -10.73 -16.18
N VAL A 78 18.85 -10.68 -17.50
CA VAL A 78 17.75 -11.22 -18.33
C VAL A 78 17.60 -12.74 -18.15
N GLU A 79 18.71 -13.46 -18.03
CA GLU A 79 18.77 -14.92 -17.81
C GLU A 79 17.97 -15.39 -16.58
N ASN A 80 17.86 -14.54 -15.56
CA ASN A 80 17.17 -14.86 -14.31
C ASN A 80 15.71 -14.39 -14.28
N GLN A 81 15.17 -13.91 -15.40
CA GLN A 81 13.82 -13.36 -15.47
C GLN A 81 12.81 -14.36 -16.02
N SER A 82 11.58 -14.20 -15.55
CA SER A 82 10.41 -14.97 -15.97
C SER A 82 9.51 -14.14 -16.87
N PHE A 83 8.98 -14.76 -17.92
CA PHE A 83 8.11 -14.12 -18.90
C PHE A 83 6.85 -14.96 -19.12
N VAL A 84 5.75 -14.29 -19.40
CA VAL A 84 4.51 -14.90 -19.87
C VAL A 84 4.18 -14.28 -21.23
N ILE A 85 3.66 -15.08 -22.16
CA ILE A 85 3.22 -14.58 -23.46
C ILE A 85 1.74 -14.22 -23.33
N SER A 86 1.42 -12.94 -23.47
CA SER A 86 0.06 -12.42 -23.47
C SER A 86 -0.10 -11.55 -24.72
N ASP A 87 -1.18 -11.75 -25.47
CA ASP A 87 -1.50 -11.00 -26.71
C ASP A 87 -0.34 -10.91 -27.72
N ASP A 88 0.32 -12.05 -28.01
CA ASP A 88 1.48 -12.17 -28.91
C ASP A 88 2.70 -11.31 -28.49
N GLN A 89 2.83 -10.97 -27.20
CA GLN A 89 3.94 -10.18 -26.66
C GLN A 89 4.51 -10.79 -25.37
N PRO A 90 5.84 -10.74 -25.14
CA PRO A 90 6.44 -11.20 -23.90
C PRO A 90 6.19 -10.16 -22.79
N VAL A 91 5.52 -10.56 -21.71
CA VAL A 91 5.32 -9.75 -20.51
C VAL A 91 6.33 -10.20 -19.46
N TRP A 92 7.12 -9.26 -18.94
CA TRP A 92 8.08 -9.54 -17.88
C TRP A 92 7.37 -9.59 -16.52
N VAL A 93 7.55 -10.70 -15.80
CA VAL A 93 6.85 -10.99 -14.55
C VAL A 93 7.85 -11.11 -13.40
N LYS A 94 7.61 -10.43 -12.28
CA LYS A 94 8.52 -10.39 -11.11
C LYS A 94 7.85 -10.88 -9.82
N GLY A 95 8.60 -11.60 -8.99
CA GLY A 95 8.23 -11.92 -7.61
C GLY A 95 6.88 -12.63 -7.49
N ARG A 96 5.96 -12.07 -6.68
CA ARG A 96 4.63 -12.66 -6.43
C ARG A 96 3.77 -12.79 -7.68
N SER A 97 4.02 -11.98 -8.70
CA SER A 97 3.29 -12.08 -9.97
C SER A 97 3.60 -13.39 -10.69
N VAL A 98 4.79 -13.97 -10.49
CA VAL A 98 5.17 -15.27 -11.09
C VAL A 98 4.31 -16.39 -10.52
N SER A 99 4.10 -16.42 -9.19
CA SER A 99 3.19 -17.39 -8.58
C SER A 99 1.75 -17.19 -9.01
N SER A 100 1.27 -15.94 -9.12
CA SER A 100 -0.10 -15.66 -9.55
C SER A 100 -0.40 -16.15 -10.97
N HIS A 101 0.54 -15.95 -11.92
CA HIS A 101 0.39 -16.49 -13.28
C HIS A 101 0.46 -18.02 -13.32
N ARG A 102 1.31 -18.62 -12.46
CA ARG A 102 1.36 -20.08 -12.31
C ARG A 102 0.03 -20.64 -11.80
N ASP A 103 -0.58 -19.98 -10.82
CA ASP A 103 -1.86 -20.40 -10.23
C ASP A 103 -3.03 -20.17 -11.20
N ALA A 104 -2.93 -19.17 -12.09
CA ALA A 104 -3.87 -18.92 -13.18
C ALA A 104 -3.75 -19.93 -14.35
N GLY A 105 -2.72 -20.78 -14.34
CA GLY A 105 -2.47 -21.77 -15.39
C GLY A 105 -1.69 -21.22 -16.60
N ASP A 106 -1.12 -20.03 -16.51
CA ASP A 106 -0.31 -19.45 -17.57
C ASP A 106 1.04 -20.16 -17.69
N THR A 107 1.52 -20.30 -18.93
CA THR A 107 2.85 -20.87 -19.17
C THR A 107 3.93 -19.82 -18.91
N ILE A 108 4.76 -20.08 -17.91
CA ILE A 108 5.88 -19.23 -17.54
C ILE A 108 7.14 -19.72 -18.25
N TYR A 109 7.71 -18.87 -19.09
CA TYR A 109 8.97 -19.11 -19.78
C TYR A 109 10.11 -18.46 -19.02
N LYS A 110 11.23 -19.17 -18.88
CA LYS A 110 12.53 -18.51 -18.62
C LYS A 110 13.04 -17.91 -19.93
N TYR A 111 13.99 -16.97 -19.84
CA TYR A 111 14.57 -16.34 -21.02
C TYR A 111 15.11 -17.35 -22.05
N ASP A 112 15.78 -18.40 -21.57
CA ASP A 112 16.38 -19.43 -22.42
C ASP A 112 15.31 -20.21 -23.21
N ASP A 113 14.19 -20.50 -22.55
CA ASP A 113 13.04 -21.26 -23.08
C ASP A 113 12.06 -20.40 -23.88
N LEU A 114 12.27 -19.09 -23.96
CA LEU A 114 11.41 -18.17 -24.69
C LEU A 114 11.58 -18.37 -26.21
N PRO A 115 10.50 -18.39 -27.00
CA PRO A 115 10.63 -18.46 -28.47
C PRO A 115 11.45 -17.29 -29.03
N GLN A 116 12.30 -17.56 -30.02
CA GLN A 116 13.29 -16.61 -30.54
C GLN A 116 12.66 -15.32 -31.10
N LYS A 117 11.41 -15.38 -31.58
CA LYS A 117 10.60 -14.23 -32.00
C LYS A 117 10.43 -13.18 -30.89
N TYR A 118 10.42 -13.59 -29.61
CA TYR A 118 10.14 -12.71 -28.47
C TYR A 118 11.37 -12.34 -27.63
N LYS A 119 12.54 -12.97 -27.88
CA LYS A 119 13.76 -12.72 -27.09
C LYS A 119 14.23 -11.26 -27.14
N ALA A 120 14.22 -10.64 -28.32
CA ALA A 120 14.60 -9.23 -28.47
C ALA A 120 13.68 -8.27 -27.68
N ALA A 121 12.36 -8.48 -27.75
CA ALA A 121 11.38 -7.68 -27.03
C ALA A 121 11.43 -7.92 -25.50
N ALA A 122 11.79 -9.14 -25.07
CA ALA A 122 11.99 -9.47 -23.66
C ALA A 122 13.24 -8.78 -23.07
N GLU A 123 14.35 -8.72 -23.83
CA GLU A 123 15.57 -8.01 -23.40
C GLU A 123 15.34 -6.51 -23.21
N GLU A 124 14.60 -5.88 -24.13
CA GLU A 124 14.27 -4.46 -24.06
C GLU A 124 13.44 -4.15 -22.80
N LYS A 125 12.46 -5.00 -22.48
CA LYS A 125 11.63 -4.88 -21.28
C LYS A 125 12.42 -5.07 -19.98
N VAL A 126 13.44 -5.93 -19.96
CA VAL A 126 14.29 -6.10 -18.77
C VAL A 126 15.28 -4.96 -18.59
N LYS A 127 15.81 -4.38 -19.67
CA LYS A 127 16.71 -3.21 -19.61
C LYS A 127 15.98 -1.93 -19.17
N ALA A 128 14.68 -1.84 -19.42
CA ALA A 128 13.86 -0.66 -19.11
C ALA A 128 13.38 -0.55 -17.65
N GLY A 129 13.55 -1.59 -16.80
CA GLY A 129 13.02 -1.59 -15.43
C GLY A 129 13.92 -2.21 -14.39
#